data_AF-A0AAJ6IE99-F1
#
_entry.id   AF-A0AAJ6IE99-F1
#
_cell.length_a   1.000
_cell.length_b   1.000
_cell.length_c   1.000
_cell.angle_alpha   90.00
_cell.angle_beta   90.00
_cell.angle_gamma   90.00
#
_symmetry.space_group_name_H-M   'P 1'
#
loop_
_entity.id
_entity.type
_entity.pdbx_description
1 polymer ?
#
loop_
_entity_poly.entity_id
_entity_poly.type
_entity_poly.pdbx_seq_one_letter_code
_entity_poly.pdbx_strand_id
1 'polypeptide(L)'
;MTAPQPKSKLDEVSEVIYSDPDNTFLSEFQATRLERMTKEAESLNFLRAKKQRMLIYYQSGQYSKAKEELKSLVPYIPGNGKLYITLAGMAVRIGAFAELCKMSSKLDAEAILGLPKEYRVPVLSTLSTSFVFTGNFRERVMDLGRIIADLRTDEENFKGVDVDFLRDKMEHFSNIYSALDINSARVRLLADTVEEFIAKNKIRVLGLSTSLPDGEFLIDLGINKPVEEIIQFNNGLFDLVFERDIVEEFNAFSINFSPINEEQLKDVLV
;
A
#
# COMPACT_ATOMS: atom_id res chain seq x y z
N MET A 1 -28.88 29.80 19.41
CA MET A 1 -27.57 29.13 19.30
C MET A 1 -27.75 27.72 19.87
N THR A 2 -27.57 26.69 19.06
CA THR A 2 -27.58 25.29 19.52
C THR A 2 -26.34 25.02 20.37
N ALA A 3 -26.50 24.27 21.47
CA ALA A 3 -25.38 23.89 22.32
C ALA A 3 -24.35 23.08 21.51
N PRO A 4 -23.04 23.29 21.72
CA PRO A 4 -22.02 22.51 21.03
C PRO A 4 -22.18 21.03 21.38
N GLN A 5 -22.24 20.16 20.36
CA GLN A 5 -22.27 18.72 20.59
C GLN A 5 -20.93 18.27 21.19
N PRO A 6 -20.95 17.45 22.26
CA PRO A 6 -19.72 16.89 22.82
C PRO A 6 -19.05 15.98 21.79
N LYS A 7 -17.76 16.18 21.56
CA LYS A 7 -16.95 15.34 20.65
C LYS A 7 -16.84 13.92 21.22
N SER A 8 -16.90 12.92 20.35
CA SER A 8 -16.58 11.55 20.77
C SER A 8 -15.06 11.38 20.91
N LYS A 9 -14.62 10.36 21.65
CA LYS A 9 -13.19 10.00 21.76
C LYS A 9 -12.53 9.79 20.40
N LEU A 10 -13.26 9.21 19.43
CA LEU A 10 -12.74 8.99 18.08
C LEU A 10 -12.66 10.29 17.26
N ASP A 11 -13.46 11.30 17.59
CA ASP A 11 -13.36 12.63 16.98
C ASP A 11 -12.12 13.37 17.51
N GLU A 12 -11.87 13.31 18.82
CA GLU A 12 -10.63 13.84 19.41
C GLU A 12 -9.38 13.16 18.84
N VAL A 13 -9.41 11.83 18.68
CA VAL A 13 -8.30 11.10 18.05
C VAL A 13 -8.11 11.55 16.60
N SER A 14 -9.20 11.64 15.83
CA SER A 14 -9.19 12.13 14.44
C SER A 14 -8.53 13.50 14.34
N GLU A 15 -8.88 14.43 15.23
CA GLU A 15 -8.29 15.76 15.23
C GLU A 15 -6.78 15.70 15.38
N VAL A 16 -6.26 14.89 16.31
CA VAL A 16 -4.81 14.80 16.53
C VAL A 16 -4.07 14.12 15.37
N ILE A 17 -4.60 13.02 14.83
CA ILE A 17 -3.88 12.25 13.80
C ILE A 17 -4.00 12.86 12.39
N TYR A 18 -4.99 13.73 12.17
CA TYR A 18 -5.24 14.39 10.88
C TYR A 18 -4.98 15.91 10.89
N SER A 19 -4.73 16.54 12.04
CA SER A 19 -4.38 17.97 12.11
C SER A 19 -2.97 18.29 11.60
N ASP A 20 -2.13 17.28 11.43
CA ASP A 20 -0.73 17.46 11.08
C ASP A 20 -0.42 16.76 9.74
N PRO A 21 -0.53 17.48 8.61
CA PRO A 21 -0.21 16.95 7.28
C PRO A 21 1.29 16.71 7.07
N ASP A 22 2.15 17.27 7.92
CA ASP A 22 3.61 17.37 7.72
C ASP A 22 4.38 16.14 8.23
N ASN A 23 3.70 14.99 8.33
CA ASN A 23 4.39 13.73 8.57
C ASN A 23 5.11 13.69 9.94
N THR A 24 4.68 14.47 10.93
CA THR A 24 5.34 14.53 12.24
C THR A 24 5.18 13.19 12.99
N PHE A 25 6.26 12.72 13.61
CA PHE A 25 6.20 11.53 14.46
C PHE A 25 5.37 11.83 15.71
N LEU A 26 4.43 10.93 16.04
CA LEU A 26 3.78 10.99 17.35
C LEU A 26 4.81 10.62 18.42
N SER A 27 4.92 11.44 19.46
CA SER A 27 5.66 11.04 20.66
C SER A 27 5.02 9.79 21.28
N GLU A 28 5.83 9.01 22.01
CA GLU A 28 5.37 7.80 22.68
C GLU A 28 4.19 8.08 23.65
N PHE A 29 4.24 9.21 24.34
CA PHE A 29 3.18 9.65 25.24
C PHE A 29 1.87 9.96 24.49
N GLN A 30 1.95 10.69 23.38
CA GLN A 30 0.79 10.97 22.54
C GLN A 30 0.20 9.68 21.96
N ALA A 31 1.06 8.80 21.41
CA ALA A 31 0.63 7.53 20.85
C ALA A 31 -0.08 6.65 21.88
N THR A 32 0.46 6.54 23.09
CA THR A 32 -0.13 5.75 24.18
C THR A 32 -1.50 6.28 24.60
N ARG A 33 -1.64 7.61 24.71
CA ARG A 33 -2.92 8.25 25.04
C ARG A 33 -3.98 7.94 23.97
N LEU A 34 -3.64 8.12 22.70
CA LEU A 34 -4.55 7.91 21.57
C LEU A 34 -4.91 6.42 21.41
N GLU A 35 -3.95 5.51 21.65
CA GLU A 35 -4.18 4.07 21.68
C GLU A 35 -5.23 3.69 22.73
N ARG A 36 -5.12 4.24 23.95
CA ARG A 36 -6.10 3.98 25.01
C ARG A 36 -7.50 4.45 24.60
N MET A 37 -7.60 5.66 24.03
CA MET A 37 -8.87 6.23 23.58
C MET A 37 -9.52 5.39 22.48
N THR A 38 -8.74 4.90 21.51
CA THR A 38 -9.27 4.03 20.44
C THR A 38 -9.69 2.66 20.97
N LYS A 39 -8.97 2.06 21.93
CA LYS A 39 -9.40 0.81 22.59
C LYS A 39 -10.73 0.96 23.33
N GLU A 40 -10.89 2.04 24.09
CA GLU A 40 -12.13 2.31 24.83
C GLU A 40 -13.33 2.55 23.91
N ALA A 41 -13.11 3.08 22.70
CA ALA A 41 -14.15 3.38 21.72
C ALA A 41 -14.38 2.25 20.68
N GLU A 42 -13.62 1.16 20.74
CA GLU A 42 -13.70 0.06 19.77
C GLU A 42 -15.06 -0.65 19.80
N SER A 43 -15.68 -0.77 20.98
CA SER A 43 -17.03 -1.32 21.13
C SER A 43 -18.12 -0.47 20.48
N LEU A 44 -17.87 0.82 20.26
CA LEU A 44 -18.82 1.76 19.65
C LEU A 44 -18.67 1.78 18.13
N ASN A 45 -17.42 1.77 17.63
CA ASN A 45 -17.15 1.77 16.20
C ASN A 45 -15.82 1.07 15.91
N PHE A 46 -15.90 -0.25 15.76
CA PHE A 46 -14.76 -1.13 15.55
C PHE A 46 -13.90 -0.68 14.36
N LEU A 47 -14.49 -0.52 13.17
CA LEU A 47 -13.74 -0.16 11.96
C LEU A 47 -13.01 1.17 12.10
N ARG A 48 -13.69 2.20 12.63
CA ARG A 48 -13.08 3.51 12.82
C ARG A 48 -11.94 3.45 13.84
N ALA A 49 -12.17 2.80 14.99
CA ALA A 49 -11.17 2.67 16.04
C ALA A 49 -9.91 1.95 15.54
N LYS A 50 -10.08 0.82 14.84
CA LYS A 50 -9.01 0.04 14.22
C LYS A 50 -8.21 0.86 13.21
N LYS A 51 -8.88 1.56 12.30
CA LYS A 51 -8.21 2.43 11.30
C LYS A 51 -7.38 3.54 11.95
N GLN A 52 -7.93 4.20 12.97
CA GLN A 52 -7.22 5.26 13.69
C GLN A 52 -6.03 4.69 14.48
N ARG A 53 -6.18 3.53 15.13
CA ARG A 53 -5.10 2.88 15.87
C ARG A 53 -3.96 2.41 14.97
N MET A 54 -4.28 1.90 13.79
CA MET A 54 -3.31 1.61 12.73
C MET A 54 -2.48 2.86 12.37
N LEU A 55 -3.14 4.02 12.17
CA LEU A 55 -2.46 5.29 11.89
C LEU A 55 -1.58 5.77 13.05
N ILE A 56 -2.04 5.61 14.29
CA ILE A 56 -1.26 5.94 15.50
C ILE A 56 0.02 5.10 15.56
N TYR A 57 -0.07 3.79 15.31
CA TYR A 57 1.09 2.92 15.28
C TYR A 57 2.05 3.26 14.14
N TYR A 58 1.53 3.59 12.96
CA TYR A 58 2.33 4.09 11.85
C TYR A 58 3.08 5.39 12.23
N GLN A 59 2.38 6.40 12.73
CA GLN A 59 2.98 7.70 13.08
C GLN A 59 3.98 7.61 14.24
N SER A 60 3.87 6.59 15.10
CA SER A 60 4.83 6.33 16.19
C SER A 60 5.94 5.33 15.82
N GLY A 61 5.99 4.86 14.57
CA GLY A 61 7.03 3.92 14.10
C GLY A 61 6.86 2.49 14.60
N GLN A 62 5.68 2.13 15.12
CA GLN A 62 5.34 0.78 15.61
C GLN A 62 4.73 -0.08 14.49
N TYR A 63 5.48 -0.30 13.40
CA TYR A 63 4.95 -0.90 12.16
C TYR A 63 4.41 -2.32 12.34
N SER A 64 5.02 -3.14 13.19
CA SER A 64 4.48 -4.47 13.50
C SER A 64 3.07 -4.39 14.09
N LYS A 65 2.80 -3.44 14.99
CA LYS A 65 1.45 -3.24 15.55
C LYS A 65 0.50 -2.65 14.52
N ALA A 66 0.96 -1.73 13.67
CA ALA A 66 0.15 -1.22 12.55
C ALA A 66 -0.27 -2.37 11.61
N LYS A 67 0.64 -3.30 11.31
CA LYS A 67 0.37 -4.49 10.50
C LYS A 67 -0.69 -5.40 11.14
N GLU A 68 -0.68 -5.57 12.46
CA GLU A 68 -1.72 -6.35 13.16
C GLU A 68 -3.11 -5.70 13.07
N GLU A 69 -3.20 -4.37 13.22
CA GLU A 69 -4.48 -3.67 13.01
C GLU A 69 -4.95 -3.77 11.56
N LEU A 70 -4.04 -3.63 10.60
CA LEU A 70 -4.32 -3.82 9.17
C LEU A 70 -4.89 -5.22 8.90
N LYS A 71 -4.25 -6.29 9.39
CA LYS A 71 -4.71 -7.67 9.26
C LYS A 71 -6.14 -7.85 9.77
N SER A 72 -6.47 -7.23 10.90
CA SER A 72 -7.82 -7.31 11.48
C SER A 72 -8.90 -6.64 10.63
N LEU A 73 -8.52 -5.73 9.73
CA LEU A 73 -9.43 -5.02 8.84
C LEU A 73 -9.61 -5.70 7.47
N VAL A 74 -8.73 -6.63 7.09
CA VAL A 74 -8.81 -7.38 5.81
C VAL A 74 -10.16 -8.07 5.58
N PRO A 75 -10.81 -8.71 6.58
CA PRO A 75 -12.10 -9.36 6.37
C PRO A 75 -13.23 -8.42 5.93
N TYR A 76 -13.07 -7.11 6.12
CA TYR A 76 -14.10 -6.10 5.84
C TYR A 76 -13.90 -5.40 4.49
N ILE A 77 -12.91 -5.83 3.70
CA ILE A 77 -12.61 -5.29 2.37
C ILE A 77 -13.69 -5.59 1.32
N PRO A 78 -14.28 -6.80 1.25
CA PRO A 78 -15.28 -7.10 0.21
C PRO A 78 -16.44 -6.10 0.25
N GLY A 79 -16.72 -5.46 -0.89
CA GLY A 79 -17.74 -4.40 -1.01
C GLY A 79 -17.34 -3.02 -0.44
N ASN A 80 -16.10 -2.83 0.00
CA ASN A 80 -15.63 -1.58 0.60
C ASN A 80 -14.33 -1.08 -0.05
N GLY A 81 -14.45 -0.52 -1.26
CA GLY A 81 -13.33 0.00 -2.03
C GLY A 81 -12.53 1.08 -1.29
N LYS A 82 -13.21 1.97 -0.55
CA LYS A 82 -12.55 2.99 0.28
C LYS A 82 -11.66 2.38 1.36
N LEU A 83 -12.11 1.30 2.01
CA LEU A 83 -11.29 0.60 2.99
C LEU A 83 -10.08 -0.05 2.31
N TYR A 84 -10.26 -0.73 1.19
CA TYR A 84 -9.15 -1.32 0.43
C TYR A 84 -8.07 -0.29 0.12
N ILE A 85 -8.42 0.83 -0.50
CA ILE A 85 -7.46 1.90 -0.84
C ILE A 85 -6.72 2.38 0.42
N THR A 86 -7.45 2.60 1.52
CA THR A 86 -6.83 3.04 2.78
C THR A 86 -5.82 2.02 3.32
N LEU A 87 -6.19 0.73 3.32
CA LEU A 87 -5.34 -0.32 3.86
C LEU A 87 -4.15 -0.61 2.95
N ALA A 88 -4.34 -0.57 1.63
CA ALA A 88 -3.28 -0.76 0.66
C ALA A 88 -2.23 0.36 0.75
N GLY A 89 -2.66 1.62 0.81
CA GLY A 89 -1.75 2.74 1.05
C GLY A 89 -0.99 2.62 2.38
N MET A 90 -1.66 2.14 3.44
CA MET A 90 -0.96 1.86 4.70
C MET A 90 0.04 0.70 4.58
N ALA A 91 -0.33 -0.38 3.89
CA ALA A 91 0.55 -1.53 3.69
C ALA A 91 1.83 -1.12 2.98
N VAL A 92 1.74 -0.30 1.92
CA VAL A 92 2.91 0.27 1.26
C VAL A 92 3.76 1.06 2.26
N ARG A 93 3.13 1.97 3.03
CA ARG A 93 3.84 2.84 3.99
C ARG A 93 4.68 2.13 5.03
N ILE A 94 4.22 0.98 5.49
CA ILE A 94 4.91 0.18 6.50
C ILE A 94 5.67 -1.01 5.90
N GLY A 95 5.72 -1.12 4.57
CA GLY A 95 6.34 -2.24 3.87
C GLY A 95 5.62 -3.58 4.01
N ALA A 96 4.36 -3.61 4.45
CA ALA A 96 3.57 -4.84 4.65
C ALA A 96 3.07 -5.45 3.33
N PHE A 97 3.98 -5.71 2.38
CA PHE A 97 3.68 -6.14 1.03
C PHE A 97 2.96 -7.50 1.00
N ALA A 98 3.30 -8.42 1.90
CA ALA A 98 2.60 -9.70 2.01
C ALA A 98 1.11 -9.52 2.36
N GLU A 99 0.77 -8.54 3.20
CA GLU A 99 -0.63 -8.25 3.53
C GLU A 99 -1.33 -7.51 2.40
N LEU A 100 -0.62 -6.61 1.71
CA LEU A 100 -1.11 -6.01 0.46
C LEU A 100 -1.55 -7.08 -0.54
N CYS A 101 -0.71 -8.09 -0.77
CA CYS A 101 -1.02 -9.22 -1.65
C CYS A 101 -2.29 -9.99 -1.22
N LYS A 102 -2.45 -10.26 0.08
CA LYS A 102 -3.63 -10.95 0.63
C LYS A 102 -4.91 -10.11 0.52
N MET A 103 -4.81 -8.80 0.71
CA MET A 103 -5.94 -7.89 0.51
C MET A 103 -6.39 -7.91 -0.94
N SER A 104 -5.45 -7.85 -1.88
CA SER A 104 -5.71 -7.90 -3.31
C SER A 104 -6.30 -9.23 -3.77
N SER A 105 -6.02 -10.36 -3.10
CA SER A 105 -6.69 -11.65 -3.39
C SER A 105 -8.14 -11.72 -2.91
N LYS A 106 -8.63 -10.74 -2.14
CA LYS A 106 -10.03 -10.66 -1.71
C LYS A 106 -10.91 -9.86 -2.66
N LEU A 107 -10.32 -9.29 -3.71
CA LEU A 107 -11.03 -8.52 -4.72
C LEU A 107 -10.95 -9.29 -6.04
N ASP A 108 -12.07 -9.87 -6.44
CA ASP A 108 -12.29 -10.43 -7.78
C ASP A 108 -13.07 -9.42 -8.65
N ALA A 109 -13.36 -9.82 -9.89
CA ALA A 109 -14.08 -8.98 -10.83
C ALA A 109 -15.46 -8.58 -10.31
N GLU A 110 -16.21 -9.51 -9.74
CA GLU A 110 -17.55 -9.26 -9.20
C GLU A 110 -17.50 -8.27 -8.02
N ALA A 111 -16.55 -8.45 -7.11
CA ALA A 111 -16.35 -7.56 -5.97
C ALA A 111 -16.01 -6.13 -6.41
N ILE A 112 -15.19 -5.96 -7.46
CA ILE A 112 -14.82 -4.64 -8.00
C ILE A 112 -16.00 -4.00 -8.73
N LEU A 113 -16.72 -4.77 -9.55
CA LEU A 113 -17.91 -4.29 -10.27
C LEU A 113 -19.04 -3.90 -9.31
N GLY A 114 -19.15 -4.58 -8.17
CA GLY A 114 -20.08 -4.24 -7.09
C GLY A 114 -19.75 -2.96 -6.32
N LEU A 115 -18.56 -2.37 -6.51
CA LEU A 115 -18.20 -1.10 -5.85
C LEU A 115 -18.90 0.10 -6.48
N PRO A 116 -19.11 1.19 -5.71
CA PRO A 116 -19.50 2.49 -6.27
C PRO A 116 -18.50 2.94 -7.34
N LYS A 117 -19.02 3.56 -8.41
CA LYS A 117 -18.26 3.86 -9.64
C LYS A 117 -16.98 4.64 -9.35
N GLU A 118 -17.03 5.59 -8.41
CA GLU A 118 -15.91 6.43 -8.00
C GLU A 118 -14.73 5.67 -7.37
N TYR A 119 -14.94 4.42 -6.90
CA TYR A 119 -13.87 3.60 -6.30
C TYR A 119 -13.31 2.55 -7.25
N ARG A 120 -13.96 2.25 -8.38
CA ARG A 120 -13.51 1.16 -9.27
C ARG A 120 -12.13 1.43 -9.86
N VAL A 121 -11.92 2.62 -10.43
CA VAL A 121 -10.61 3.01 -11.00
C VAL A 121 -9.52 3.11 -9.93
N PRO A 122 -9.73 3.81 -8.79
CA PRO A 122 -8.73 3.84 -7.72
C PRO A 122 -8.36 2.45 -7.18
N VAL A 123 -9.34 1.56 -6.99
CA VAL A 123 -9.08 0.17 -6.53
C VAL A 123 -8.26 -0.60 -7.56
N LEU A 124 -8.60 -0.51 -8.85
CA LEU A 124 -7.85 -1.13 -9.94
C LEU A 124 -6.43 -0.57 -10.05
N SER A 125 -6.28 0.75 -9.91
CA SER A 125 -4.97 1.38 -9.87
C SER A 125 -4.14 0.87 -8.69
N THR A 126 -4.73 0.77 -7.50
CA THR A 126 -4.07 0.28 -6.29
C THR A 126 -3.74 -1.21 -6.34
N LEU A 127 -4.58 -2.04 -6.98
CA LEU A 127 -4.32 -3.46 -7.19
C LEU A 127 -2.99 -3.69 -7.92
N SER A 128 -2.66 -2.83 -8.88
CA SER A 128 -1.40 -2.89 -9.62
C SER A 128 -0.14 -2.89 -8.74
N THR A 129 -0.15 -2.09 -7.68
CA THR A 129 0.94 -1.94 -6.72
C THR A 129 1.22 -3.22 -5.93
N SER A 130 0.18 -4.05 -5.73
CA SER A 130 0.31 -5.31 -5.00
C SER A 130 1.07 -6.37 -5.77
N PHE A 131 0.94 -6.39 -7.10
CA PHE A 131 1.35 -7.53 -7.94
C PHE A 131 2.85 -7.75 -7.94
N VAL A 132 3.58 -6.64 -7.86
CA VAL A 132 5.03 -6.56 -7.84
C VAL A 132 5.67 -7.46 -6.77
N PHE A 133 5.00 -7.63 -5.62
CA PHE A 133 5.54 -8.40 -4.50
C PHE A 133 4.86 -9.76 -4.29
N THR A 134 3.96 -10.18 -5.19
CA THR A 134 3.21 -11.44 -5.02
C THR A 134 3.99 -12.68 -5.46
N GLY A 135 4.95 -12.51 -6.38
CA GLY A 135 5.55 -13.61 -7.14
C GLY A 135 4.55 -14.37 -8.05
N ASN A 136 3.29 -13.95 -8.14
CA ASN A 136 2.22 -14.62 -8.92
C ASN A 136 1.71 -13.69 -10.03
N PHE A 137 2.64 -13.09 -10.77
CA PHE A 137 2.35 -12.13 -11.83
C PHE A 137 1.40 -12.70 -12.89
N ARG A 138 1.57 -13.97 -13.27
CA ARG A 138 0.77 -14.62 -14.31
C ARG A 138 -0.72 -14.63 -13.99
N GLU A 139 -1.10 -15.18 -12.84
CA GLU A 139 -2.52 -15.27 -12.45
C GLU A 139 -3.14 -13.88 -12.32
N ARG A 140 -2.39 -12.92 -11.80
CA ARG A 140 -2.87 -11.55 -11.62
C ARG A 140 -3.07 -10.79 -12.93
N VAL A 141 -2.16 -10.98 -13.88
CA VAL A 141 -2.34 -10.43 -15.23
C VAL A 141 -3.59 -11.05 -15.87
N MET A 142 -3.82 -12.35 -15.70
CA MET A 142 -5.03 -13.00 -16.21
C MET A 142 -6.31 -12.48 -15.54
N ASP A 143 -6.32 -12.31 -14.22
CA ASP A 143 -7.48 -11.81 -13.47
C ASP A 143 -7.88 -10.41 -13.92
N LEU A 144 -6.91 -9.50 -14.04
CA LEU A 144 -7.16 -8.14 -14.53
C LEU A 144 -7.63 -8.13 -15.99
N GLY A 145 -7.06 -9.00 -16.83
CA GLY A 145 -7.51 -9.16 -18.22
C GLY A 145 -8.99 -9.57 -18.29
N ARG A 146 -9.44 -10.45 -17.38
CA ARG A 146 -10.86 -10.81 -17.23
C ARG A 146 -11.70 -9.62 -16.76
N ILE A 147 -11.23 -8.90 -15.74
CA ILE A 147 -11.94 -7.69 -15.25
C ILE A 147 -12.14 -6.67 -16.37
N ILE A 148 -11.10 -6.41 -17.17
CA ILE A 148 -11.18 -5.47 -18.30
C ILE A 148 -12.15 -5.99 -19.38
N ALA A 149 -12.12 -7.30 -19.67
CA ALA A 149 -13.03 -7.91 -20.63
C ALA A 149 -14.50 -7.86 -20.17
N ASP A 150 -14.76 -8.16 -18.90
CA ASP A 150 -16.10 -8.09 -18.32
C ASP A 150 -16.61 -6.66 -18.31
N LEU A 151 -15.75 -5.70 -17.91
CA LEU A 151 -16.04 -4.28 -18.01
C LEU A 151 -16.46 -3.94 -19.45
N ARG A 152 -15.68 -4.35 -20.48
CA ARG A 152 -15.90 -4.09 -21.93
C ARG A 152 -17.30 -4.42 -22.45
N THR A 153 -18.03 -5.30 -21.78
CA THR A 153 -19.37 -5.73 -22.21
C THR A 153 -20.51 -4.87 -21.68
N ASP A 154 -20.25 -3.89 -20.79
CA ASP A 154 -21.27 -3.07 -20.13
C ASP A 154 -20.96 -1.56 -20.22
N GLU A 155 -21.42 -0.91 -21.29
CA GLU A 155 -21.19 0.52 -21.59
C GLU A 155 -21.69 1.48 -20.50
N GLU A 156 -22.77 1.14 -19.79
CA GLU A 156 -23.33 1.96 -18.69
C GLU A 156 -22.42 1.96 -17.45
N ASN A 157 -21.72 0.85 -17.22
CA ASN A 157 -20.73 0.72 -16.15
C ASN A 157 -19.39 1.44 -16.43
N PHE A 158 -19.13 1.85 -17.68
CA PHE A 158 -17.91 2.52 -18.11
C PHE A 158 -17.90 4.03 -18.04
N LYS A 159 -19.06 4.68 -17.93
CA LYS A 159 -19.11 6.14 -18.06
C LYS A 159 -18.23 6.80 -16.99
N GLY A 160 -17.05 7.29 -17.39
CA GLY A 160 -16.02 7.87 -16.51
C GLY A 160 -14.86 6.96 -16.10
N VAL A 161 -14.74 5.75 -16.65
CA VAL A 161 -13.62 4.81 -16.43
C VAL A 161 -12.66 4.86 -17.63
N ASP A 162 -11.38 5.15 -17.38
CA ASP A 162 -10.34 5.17 -18.42
C ASP A 162 -9.88 3.73 -18.75
N VAL A 163 -10.51 3.17 -19.78
CA VAL A 163 -10.27 1.78 -20.23
C VAL A 163 -8.91 1.62 -20.89
N ASP A 164 -8.46 2.66 -21.60
CA ASP A 164 -7.19 2.65 -22.29
C ASP A 164 -6.04 2.67 -21.28
N PHE A 165 -6.14 3.48 -20.23
CA PHE A 165 -5.21 3.42 -19.10
C PHE A 165 -5.10 2.01 -18.50
N LEU A 166 -6.23 1.32 -18.29
CA LEU A 166 -6.22 -0.03 -17.73
C LEU A 166 -5.56 -1.04 -18.66
N ARG A 167 -5.80 -0.93 -19.98
CA ARG A 167 -5.19 -1.80 -20.99
C ARG A 167 -3.68 -1.58 -21.07
N ASP A 168 -3.24 -0.33 -21.15
CA ASP A 168 -1.82 0.01 -21.29
C ASP A 168 -1.04 -0.46 -20.04
N LYS A 169 -1.64 -0.31 -18.86
CA LYS A 169 -1.10 -0.82 -17.60
C LYS A 169 -0.99 -2.35 -17.58
N MET A 170 -1.95 -3.03 -18.20
CA MET A 170 -1.96 -4.48 -18.34
C MET A 170 -0.89 -5.03 -19.28
N GLU A 171 -0.72 -4.38 -20.42
CA GLU A 171 0.36 -4.68 -21.35
C GLU A 171 1.72 -4.48 -20.68
N HIS A 172 1.87 -3.39 -19.93
CA HIS A 172 3.08 -3.14 -19.14
C HIS A 172 3.40 -4.29 -18.17
N PHE A 173 2.44 -4.76 -17.36
CA PHE A 173 2.67 -5.90 -16.45
C PHE A 173 2.91 -7.23 -17.17
N SER A 174 2.26 -7.47 -18.31
CA SER A 174 2.52 -8.65 -19.12
C SER A 174 3.94 -8.66 -19.67
N ASN A 175 4.47 -7.49 -20.06
CA ASN A 175 5.84 -7.34 -20.52
C ASN A 175 6.84 -7.58 -19.39
N ILE A 176 6.59 -7.03 -18.19
CA ILE A 176 7.38 -7.31 -16.98
C ILE A 176 7.43 -8.82 -16.72
N TYR A 177 6.27 -9.46 -16.66
CA TYR A 177 6.18 -10.91 -16.41
C TYR A 177 6.95 -11.73 -17.45
N SER A 178 6.90 -11.34 -18.72
CA SER A 178 7.57 -12.06 -19.80
C SER A 178 9.08 -11.85 -19.79
N ALA A 179 9.55 -10.69 -19.33
CA ALA A 179 10.97 -10.36 -19.22
C ALA A 179 11.63 -11.01 -18.00
N LEU A 180 10.87 -11.21 -16.92
CA LEU A 180 11.38 -11.70 -15.65
C LEU A 180 11.02 -13.19 -15.46
N ASP A 181 11.96 -14.09 -15.73
CA ASP A 181 11.83 -15.55 -15.49
C ASP A 181 12.02 -15.89 -13.99
N ILE A 182 11.15 -15.35 -13.13
CA ILE A 182 11.40 -15.32 -11.67
C ILE A 182 10.73 -16.47 -10.93
N ASN A 183 11.48 -17.02 -9.99
CA ASN A 183 10.96 -17.97 -9.00
C ASN A 183 10.11 -17.24 -7.94
N SER A 184 8.81 -17.52 -7.91
CA SER A 184 7.85 -16.94 -6.95
C SER A 184 8.27 -17.04 -5.48
N ALA A 185 8.96 -18.11 -5.08
CA ALA A 185 9.43 -18.27 -3.71
C ALA A 185 10.55 -17.28 -3.38
N ARG A 186 11.45 -17.02 -4.34
CA ARG A 186 12.55 -16.06 -4.17
C ARG A 186 12.04 -14.61 -4.20
N VAL A 187 11.00 -14.32 -5.00
CA VAL A 187 10.29 -13.01 -4.95
C VAL A 187 9.67 -12.75 -3.58
N ARG A 188 9.05 -13.77 -2.97
CA ARG A 188 8.49 -13.64 -1.61
C ARG A 188 9.58 -13.40 -0.58
N LEU A 189 10.70 -14.12 -0.66
CA LEU A 189 11.84 -13.90 0.21
C LEU A 189 12.42 -12.48 0.06
N LEU A 190 12.48 -11.97 -1.18
CA LEU A 190 12.86 -10.58 -1.44
C LEU A 190 11.88 -9.59 -0.78
N ALA A 191 10.58 -9.77 -0.99
CA ALA A 191 9.56 -8.92 -0.39
C ALA A 191 9.62 -8.91 1.16
N ASP A 192 9.80 -10.09 1.78
CA ASP A 192 9.97 -10.22 3.23
C ASP A 192 11.26 -9.53 3.71
N THR A 193 12.33 -9.60 2.92
CA THR A 193 13.61 -8.94 3.22
C THR A 193 13.48 -7.41 3.18
N VAL A 194 12.81 -6.86 2.16
CA VAL A 194 12.54 -5.43 2.06
C VAL A 194 11.62 -4.98 3.20
N GLU A 195 10.57 -5.74 3.52
CA GLU A 195 9.68 -5.45 4.66
C GLU A 195 10.45 -5.39 5.98
N GLU A 196 11.31 -6.37 6.24
CA GLU A 196 12.13 -6.41 7.45
C GLU A 196 13.07 -5.20 7.53
N PHE A 197 13.70 -4.84 6.41
CA PHE A 197 14.58 -3.69 6.35
C PHE A 197 13.85 -2.37 6.64
N ILE A 198 12.65 -2.20 6.05
CA ILE A 198 11.77 -1.05 6.32
C ILE A 198 11.40 -0.98 7.80
N ALA A 199 10.99 -2.10 8.39
CA ALA A 199 10.58 -2.17 9.79
C ALA A 199 11.73 -1.88 10.76
N LYS A 200 12.90 -2.50 10.52
CA LYS A 200 14.11 -2.32 11.35
C LYS A 200 14.58 -0.88 11.37
N ASN A 201 14.56 -0.22 10.22
CA ASN A 201 15.03 1.15 10.06
C ASN A 201 13.92 2.21 10.24
N LYS A 202 12.67 1.78 10.49
CA LYS A 202 11.48 2.65 10.63
C LYS A 202 11.32 3.60 9.43
N ILE A 203 11.52 3.07 8.22
CA ILE A 203 11.42 3.82 6.97
C ILE A 203 9.94 4.02 6.63
N ARG A 204 9.54 5.27 6.38
CA ARG A 204 8.18 5.58 5.90
C ARG A 204 8.19 5.63 4.38
N VAL A 205 7.61 4.62 3.75
CA VAL A 205 7.44 4.61 2.28
C VAL A 205 6.23 5.47 1.94
N LEU A 206 6.48 6.57 1.25
CA LEU A 206 5.46 7.57 0.93
C LEU A 206 4.81 7.31 -0.41
N GLY A 207 5.51 6.58 -1.28
CA GLY A 207 5.00 6.16 -2.55
C GLY A 207 5.71 4.94 -3.11
N LEU A 208 5.06 4.29 -4.07
CA LEU A 208 5.63 3.23 -4.87
C LEU A 208 5.37 3.50 -6.34
N SER A 209 6.43 3.51 -7.14
CA SER A 209 6.34 3.57 -8.61
C SER A 209 7.08 2.41 -9.25
N THR A 210 6.56 1.98 -10.39
CA THR A 210 7.13 0.91 -11.21
C THR A 210 7.40 1.44 -12.61
N SER A 211 8.56 1.13 -13.19
CA SER A 211 8.87 1.51 -14.58
C SER A 211 9.71 0.45 -15.29
N LEU A 212 9.75 0.53 -16.63
CA LEU A 212 10.54 -0.35 -17.50
C LEU A 212 11.47 0.46 -18.44
N PRO A 213 12.44 1.24 -17.93
CA PRO A 213 13.43 1.90 -18.78
C PRO A 213 14.32 0.86 -19.46
N ASP A 214 14.45 0.94 -20.79
CA ASP A 214 15.39 0.11 -21.57
C ASP A 214 15.29 -1.42 -21.32
N GLY A 215 14.12 -1.90 -20.88
CA GLY A 215 13.86 -3.31 -20.58
C GLY A 215 14.24 -3.76 -19.17
N GLU A 216 14.80 -2.88 -18.33
CA GLU A 216 15.07 -3.14 -16.92
C GLU A 216 13.87 -2.76 -16.07
N PHE A 217 13.45 -3.64 -15.15
CA PHE A 217 12.31 -3.36 -14.28
C PHE A 217 12.78 -2.66 -13.00
N LEU A 218 12.21 -1.49 -12.73
CA LEU A 218 12.56 -0.63 -11.61
C LEU A 218 11.38 -0.49 -10.64
N ILE A 219 11.66 -0.67 -9.34
CA ILE A 219 10.71 -0.39 -8.26
C ILE A 219 11.29 0.68 -7.35
N ASP A 220 10.70 1.86 -7.44
CA ASP A 220 11.03 3.01 -6.64
C ASP A 220 10.13 3.09 -5.40
N LEU A 221 10.75 3.02 -4.23
CA LEU A 221 10.13 3.26 -2.94
C LEU A 221 10.43 4.69 -2.49
N GLY A 222 9.49 5.61 -2.77
CA GLY A 222 9.65 7.03 -2.49
C GLY A 222 9.67 7.31 -0.99
N ILE A 223 10.71 8.00 -0.49
CA ILE A 223 10.87 8.37 0.92
C ILE A 223 11.30 9.83 1.06
N ASN A 224 10.81 10.51 2.10
CA ASN A 224 11.21 11.89 2.41
C ASN A 224 12.34 11.87 3.45
N LYS A 225 13.57 11.69 2.96
CA LYS A 225 14.81 11.62 3.74
C LYS A 225 15.96 12.34 3.03
N PRO A 226 16.98 12.84 3.76
CA PRO A 226 18.18 13.39 3.15
C PRO A 226 18.84 12.36 2.22
N VAL A 227 19.42 12.83 1.10
CA VAL A 227 20.02 11.95 0.08
C VAL A 227 21.09 11.03 0.67
N GLU A 228 21.89 11.52 1.62
CA GLU A 228 22.92 10.73 2.30
C GLU A 228 22.32 9.55 3.08
N GLU A 229 21.17 9.75 3.73
CA GLU A 229 20.45 8.70 4.46
C GLU A 229 19.83 7.70 3.48
N ILE A 230 19.31 8.16 2.33
CA ILE A 230 18.79 7.30 1.26
C ILE A 230 19.89 6.40 0.70
N ILE A 231 21.09 6.94 0.44
CA ILE A 231 22.25 6.16 -0.02
C ILE A 231 22.60 5.08 1.01
N GLN A 232 22.61 5.42 2.30
CA GLN A 232 22.86 4.45 3.37
C GLN A 232 21.80 3.34 3.41
N PHE A 233 20.52 3.68 3.21
CA PHE A 233 19.45 2.68 3.14
C PHE A 233 19.59 1.76 1.93
N ASN A 234 19.90 2.29 0.76
CA ASN A 234 20.09 1.47 -0.45
C ASN A 234 21.30 0.53 -0.30
N ASN A 235 22.42 1.02 0.21
CA ASN A 235 23.60 0.17 0.46
C ASN A 235 23.29 -0.91 1.51
N GLY A 236 22.62 -0.55 2.60
CA GLY A 236 22.25 -1.52 3.64
C GLY A 236 21.24 -2.57 3.18
N LEU A 237 20.32 -2.20 2.28
CA LEU A 237 19.40 -3.15 1.66
C LEU A 237 20.15 -4.10 0.71
N PHE A 238 21.06 -3.58 -0.10
CA PHE A 238 21.90 -4.39 -0.97
C PHE A 238 22.74 -5.40 -0.19
N ASP A 239 23.39 -4.98 0.90
CA ASP A 239 24.16 -5.86 1.78
C ASP A 239 23.28 -7.00 2.35
N LEU A 240 22.08 -6.66 2.83
CA LEU A 240 21.14 -7.66 3.37
C LEU A 240 20.66 -8.66 2.31
N VAL A 241 20.42 -8.19 1.09
CA VAL A 241 20.05 -9.02 -0.06
C VAL A 241 21.20 -9.95 -0.46
N PHE A 242 22.44 -9.45 -0.43
CA PHE A 242 23.64 -10.22 -0.67
C PHE A 242 23.82 -11.33 0.38
N GLU A 243 23.65 -11.01 1.66
CA GLU A 243 23.70 -11.98 2.76
C GLU A 243 22.65 -13.10 2.64
N ARG A 244 21.52 -12.81 1.98
CA ARG A 244 20.40 -13.75 1.80
C ARG A 244 20.41 -14.48 0.47
N ASP A 245 21.45 -14.30 -0.35
CA ASP A 245 21.60 -14.94 -1.65
C ASP A 245 20.40 -14.69 -2.59
N ILE A 246 19.91 -13.45 -2.65
CA ILE A 246 18.75 -13.03 -3.49
C ILE A 246 19.06 -11.80 -4.38
N VAL A 247 20.33 -11.61 -4.73
CA VAL A 247 20.81 -10.48 -5.55
C VAL A 247 20.23 -10.51 -6.96
N GLU A 248 20.07 -11.70 -7.55
CA GLU A 248 19.50 -11.84 -8.89
C GLU A 248 18.07 -11.33 -8.94
N GLU A 249 17.22 -11.70 -7.97
CA GLU A 249 15.86 -11.16 -7.87
C GLU A 249 15.88 -9.66 -7.61
N PHE A 250 16.73 -9.20 -6.69
CA PHE A 250 16.82 -7.78 -6.38
C PHE A 250 17.19 -6.94 -7.61
N ASN A 251 18.12 -7.41 -8.43
CA ASN A 251 18.51 -6.75 -9.68
C ASN A 251 17.41 -6.86 -10.74
N ALA A 252 16.76 -8.03 -10.85
CA ALA A 252 15.63 -8.23 -11.76
C ALA A 252 14.47 -7.26 -11.46
N PHE A 253 14.31 -6.87 -10.20
CA PHE A 253 13.31 -5.92 -9.74
C PHE A 253 13.82 -4.48 -9.55
N SER A 254 15.14 -4.28 -9.60
CA SER A 254 15.87 -3.05 -9.27
C SER A 254 15.15 -2.24 -8.17
N ILE A 255 15.05 -2.81 -6.96
CA ILE A 255 14.34 -2.16 -5.85
C ILE A 255 15.26 -1.10 -5.23
N ASN A 256 14.80 0.14 -5.14
CA ASN A 256 15.55 1.20 -4.49
C ASN A 256 14.64 2.17 -3.73
N PHE A 257 15.19 2.77 -2.69
CA PHE A 257 14.63 3.97 -2.08
C PHE A 257 15.02 5.18 -2.91
N SER A 258 14.06 6.06 -3.18
CA SER A 258 14.25 7.29 -3.94
C SER A 258 13.68 8.50 -3.20
N PRO A 259 14.28 9.70 -3.37
CA PRO A 259 13.75 10.90 -2.75
C PRO A 259 12.42 11.26 -3.42
N ILE A 260 11.40 11.51 -2.61
CA ILE A 260 10.13 12.05 -3.08
C ILE A 260 9.92 13.45 -2.49
N ASN A 261 9.45 14.39 -3.31
CA ASN A 261 9.07 15.71 -2.83
C ASN A 261 7.59 15.74 -2.38
N GLU A 262 7.20 16.78 -1.66
CA GLU A 262 5.82 16.93 -1.14
C GLU A 262 4.75 17.09 -2.23
N GLU A 263 5.14 17.52 -3.44
CA GLU A 263 4.22 17.61 -4.58
C GLU A 263 3.89 16.23 -5.14
N GLN A 264 4.90 15.35 -5.26
CA GLN A 264 4.76 13.97 -5.72
C GLN A 264 3.96 13.11 -4.73
N LEU A 265 4.01 13.42 -3.42
CA LEU A 265 3.21 12.76 -2.37
C LEU A 265 1.69 12.76 -2.64
N LYS A 266 1.19 13.76 -3.38
CA LYS A 266 -0.25 13.92 -3.68
C LYS A 266 -0.77 12.86 -4.65
N ASP A 267 0.09 12.34 -5.51
CA ASP A 267 -0.30 11.44 -6.61
C ASP A 267 -0.09 9.96 -6.26
N VAL A 268 0.68 9.63 -5.21
CA VAL A 268 0.99 8.24 -4.85
C VAL A 268 0.02 7.62 -3.82
N LEU A 269 -0.99 8.36 -3.40
CA LEU A 269 -2.00 7.91 -2.42
C LEU A 269 -3.44 7.90 -2.96
N VAL A 270 -3.61 8.09 -4.26
CA VAL A 270 -4.92 8.20 -4.94
C VAL A 270 -5.34 6.87 -5.56
#